data_AF-A0A7V2IPR4-F1
#
_entry.id   AF-A0A7V2IPR4-F1
#
_cell.length_a   1.000
_cell.length_b   1.000
_cell.length_c   1.000
_cell.angle_alpha   90.00
_cell.angle_beta   90.00
_cell.angle_gamma   90.00
#
_symmetry.space_group_name_H-M   'P 1'
#
loop_
_entity.id
_entity.type
_entity.pdbx_description
1 polymer ?
#
loop_
_entity_poly.entity_id
_entity_poly.type
_entity_poly.pdbx_seq_one_letter_code
_entity_poly.pdbx_strand_id
1 'polypeptide(L)' 'MCKKRVYLVSAVLVLGPICSVWAQPEGLVGWWPFDDRQGTVAIDASGNGNDGTLVGDPTWTTGILGGALDLTEAAIM' A
#
# COMPACT_ATOMS: atom_id res chain seq x y z
N MET A 1 -43.58 2.96 13.08
CA MET A 1 -42.23 3.29 12.57
C MET A 1 -41.17 2.60 13.44
N CYS A 2 -40.96 1.29 13.26
CA CYS A 2 -40.01 0.49 14.06
C CYS A 2 -38.61 0.36 13.42
N LYS A 3 -38.24 1.27 12.51
CA LYS A 3 -36.97 1.20 11.77
C LYS A 3 -35.74 1.55 12.61
N LYS A 4 -35.89 1.97 13.86
CA LYS A 4 -34.77 2.45 14.72
C LYS A 4 -33.97 1.33 15.40
N ARG A 5 -34.47 0.08 15.41
CA ARG A 5 -33.77 -1.07 16.01
C ARG A 5 -32.90 -1.86 15.04
N VAL A 6 -33.12 -1.72 13.73
CA VAL A 6 -32.28 -2.36 12.70
C VAL A 6 -30.93 -1.62 12.55
N TYR A 7 -30.91 -0.29 12.73
CA TYR A 7 -29.68 0.51 12.62
C TYR A 7 -28.64 0.22 13.72
N LEU A 8 -29.07 -0.24 14.90
CA LEU A 8 -28.16 -0.54 16.01
C LEU A 8 -27.35 -1.83 15.79
N VAL A 9 -27.82 -2.75 14.93
CA VAL A 9 -27.09 -3.97 14.58
C VAL A 9 -26.16 -3.73 13.38
N SER A 10 -26.49 -2.79 12.48
CA SER A 10 -25.63 -2.45 11.33
C SER A 10 -24.46 -1.51 11.66
N ALA A 11 -24.52 -0.74 12.75
CA ALA A 11 -23.43 0.16 13.13
C ALA A 11 -22.20 -0.57 13.70
N VAL A 12 -22.33 -1.81 14.17
CA VAL A 12 -21.23 -2.60 14.73
C VAL A 12 -20.42 -3.34 13.64
N LEU A 13 -20.96 -3.46 12.41
CA LEU A 13 -20.30 -4.17 11.30
C LEU A 13 -19.57 -3.28 10.29
N VAL A 14 -19.56 -1.95 10.46
CA VAL A 14 -18.99 -1.01 9.46
C VAL A 14 -17.81 -0.18 10.01
N LEU A 15 -17.49 -0.28 11.30
CA LEU A 15 -16.42 0.52 11.93
C LEU A 15 -15.51 -0.29 12.87
N GLY A 16 -15.44 -1.61 12.72
CA GLY A 16 -14.25 -2.33 13.16
C GLY A 16 -13.20 -2.17 12.07
N PRO A 17 -11.93 -1.84 12.37
CA PRO A 17 -10.92 -2.07 11.35
C PRO A 17 -10.99 -3.58 11.09
N ILE A 18 -11.35 -3.96 9.87
CA ILE A 18 -10.77 -5.14 9.28
C ILE A 18 -9.27 -4.84 9.18
N CYS A 19 -8.59 -4.87 10.32
CA CYS A 19 -7.18 -5.17 10.38
C CYS A 19 -7.15 -6.64 9.99
N SER A 20 -7.31 -6.90 8.69
CA SER A 20 -6.93 -8.16 8.10
C SER A 20 -5.48 -8.32 8.52
N VAL A 21 -5.25 -9.14 9.53
CA VAL A 21 -3.94 -9.71 9.80
C VAL A 21 -3.70 -10.63 8.61
N TRP A 22 -3.25 -10.05 7.50
CA TRP A 22 -2.57 -10.81 6.47
C TRP A 22 -1.46 -11.52 7.22
N ALA A 23 -1.50 -12.85 7.25
CA ALA A 23 -0.42 -13.63 7.84
C ALA A 23 0.83 -13.34 7.02
N GLN A 24 1.61 -12.36 7.46
CA GLN A 24 2.84 -11.99 6.80
C GLN A 24 3.80 -13.17 6.92
N PRO A 25 4.60 -13.46 5.88
CA PRO A 25 5.66 -14.44 5.99
C PRO A 25 6.50 -14.18 7.24
N GLU A 26 6.79 -15.23 8.01
CA GLU A 26 7.62 -15.10 9.20
C GLU A 26 8.96 -14.45 8.83
N GLY A 27 9.31 -13.36 9.53
CA GLY A 27 10.55 -12.62 9.26
C GLY A 27 10.49 -11.63 8.09
N LEU A 28 9.32 -11.36 7.49
CA LEU A 28 9.20 -10.28 6.50
C LEU A 28 9.39 -8.91 7.18
N VAL A 29 10.46 -8.21 6.81
CA VAL A 29 10.80 -6.88 7.36
C VAL A 29 10.15 -5.76 6.55
N GLY A 30 10.12 -5.88 5.22
CA GLY A 30 9.54 -4.87 4.33
C GLY A 30 9.29 -5.45 2.94
N TRP A 31 8.32 -4.86 2.23
CA TRP A 31 7.99 -5.25 0.86
C TRP A 31 7.56 -4.03 0.05
N TRP A 32 8.37 -3.64 -0.93
CA TRP A 32 8.07 -2.55 -1.87
C TRP A 32 7.78 -3.13 -3.25
N PRO A 33 6.51 -3.29 -3.64
CA PRO A 33 6.15 -3.83 -4.95
C PRO A 33 6.32 -2.83 -6.10
N PHE A 34 6.49 -1.54 -5.79
CA PHE A 34 6.62 -0.44 -6.75
C PHE A 34 5.41 -0.24 -7.68
N ASP A 35 4.21 -0.57 -7.20
CA ASP A 35 2.95 -0.39 -7.94
C ASP A 35 2.30 0.99 -7.75
N ASP A 36 2.90 1.87 -6.93
CA ASP A 36 2.42 3.23 -6.66
C ASP A 36 2.45 4.11 -7.92
N ARG A 37 3.42 3.86 -8.82
CA ARG A 37 3.56 4.46 -10.17
C ARG A 37 3.70 5.98 -10.24
N GLN A 38 3.74 6.66 -9.10
CA GLN A 38 3.89 8.11 -9.03
C GLN A 38 4.41 8.57 -7.67
N GLY A 39 4.88 9.82 -7.63
CA GLY A 39 5.41 10.43 -6.41
C GLY A 39 6.82 9.94 -6.06
N THR A 40 7.25 10.29 -4.86
CA THR A 40 8.61 10.06 -4.35
C THR A 40 8.63 9.08 -3.18
N VAL A 41 7.55 8.33 -2.97
CA VAL A 41 7.43 7.35 -1.89
C VAL A 41 7.12 5.99 -2.50
N ALA A 42 7.89 4.97 -2.12
CA ALA A 42 7.55 3.57 -2.33
C ALA A 42 6.88 3.03 -1.07
N ILE A 43 5.63 2.62 -1.17
CA ILE A 43 4.84 2.18 -0.01
C ILE A 43 5.30 0.78 0.43
N ASP A 44 5.48 0.59 1.73
CA ASP A 44 5.75 -0.72 2.32
C ASP A 44 4.44 -1.51 2.49
N ALA A 45 4.21 -2.43 1.56
CA ALA A 45 3.03 -3.30 1.56
C ALA A 45 3.11 -4.43 2.60
N SER A 46 4.22 -4.57 3.34
CA SER A 46 4.29 -5.53 4.45
C SER A 46 3.41 -5.13 5.65
N GLY A 47 3.06 -3.84 5.75
CA GLY A 47 2.32 -3.28 6.87
C GLY A 47 3.18 -2.89 8.07
N ASN A 48 4.51 -2.95 7.95
CA ASN A 48 5.45 -2.56 9.01
C ASN A 48 5.77 -1.05 9.01
N GLY A 49 5.26 -0.30 8.02
CA GLY A 49 5.43 1.16 7.95
C GLY A 49 6.85 1.58 7.55
N ASN A 50 7.60 0.70 6.90
CA ASN A 50 8.95 1.01 6.40
C ASN A 50 8.88 1.68 5.02
N ASP A 51 8.03 2.70 4.85
CA ASP A 51 7.90 3.37 3.54
C ASP A 51 9.25 3.95 3.08
N GLY A 52 9.59 3.70 1.82
CA GLY A 52 10.83 4.15 1.21
C GLY A 52 10.69 5.53 0.59
N THR A 53 11.66 6.43 0.83
CA THR A 53 11.77 7.69 0.08
C THR A 53 12.67 7.50 -1.14
N LEU A 54 12.17 7.87 -2.31
CA LEU A 54 12.90 7.82 -3.57
C LEU A 54 13.79 9.06 -3.70
N VAL A 55 15.09 8.83 -3.92
CA VAL A 55 16.12 9.88 -4.02
C VAL A 55 16.83 9.73 -5.36
N GLY A 56 17.14 10.85 -6.01
CA GLY A 56 17.80 10.85 -7.32
C GLY A 56 16.83 10.68 -8.50
N ASP A 57 15.55 11.00 -8.28
CA ASP A 57 14.50 11.04 -9.30
C ASP A 57 14.40 9.78 -10.19
N PRO A 58 14.28 8.58 -9.59
CA PRO A 58 14.07 7.36 -10.36
C PRO A 58 12.73 7.43 -11.11
N THR A 59 12.68 6.79 -12.28
CA THR A 59 11.49 6.83 -13.13
C THR A 59 10.62 5.60 -12.88
N TRP A 60 9.32 5.82 -12.64
CA TRP A 60 8.35 4.73 -12.56
C TRP A 60 8.15 4.09 -13.94
N THR A 61 8.25 2.77 -14.02
CA THR A 61 8.08 2.01 -15.27
C THR A 61 7.30 0.72 -15.04
N THR A 62 7.02 -0.02 -16.11
CA THR A 62 6.40 -1.35 -16.03
C THR A 62 7.48 -2.40 -15.75
N GLY A 63 7.31 -3.14 -14.66
CA GLY A 63 8.19 -4.23 -14.26
C GLY A 63 7.78 -5.57 -14.86
N ILE A 64 8.49 -6.64 -14.47
CA ILE A 64 8.10 -8.02 -14.80
C ILE A 64 6.76 -8.36 -14.13
N LEU A 65 6.56 -7.89 -12.89
CA LEU A 65 5.33 -8.01 -12.12
C LEU A 65 4.89 -6.62 -11.68
N GLY A 66 3.84 -6.07 -12.31
CA GLY A 66 3.33 -4.75 -11.94
C GLY A 66 4.26 -3.61 -12.34
N GLY A 67 4.56 -2.71 -11.40
CA GLY A 67 5.46 -1.58 -11.55
C GLY A 67 6.93 -1.90 -11.21
N ALA A 68 7.81 -0.96 -11.54
CA ALA A 68 9.23 -0.99 -11.20
C ALA A 68 9.80 0.44 -11.18
N LEU A 69 11.01 0.58 -10.64
CA LEU A 69 11.80 1.80 -10.71
C LEU A 69 12.97 1.59 -11.68
N ASP A 70 13.07 2.49 -12.65
CA ASP A 70 14.26 2.65 -13.48
C ASP A 70 15.23 3.63 -12.79
N LEU A 71 16.45 3.17 -12.58
CA LEU A 71 17.53 3.90 -11.89
C LEU A 71 18.63 4.36 -12.84
N THR A 72 18.47 4.14 -14.16
CA THR A 72 19.56 4.29 -15.13
C THR A 72 19.86 5.75 -15.49
N GLU A 73 18.90 6.65 -15.37
CA GLU A 73 19.04 8.11 -15.29
C GLU A 73 17.63 8.70 -15.04
N ALA A 74 17.53 9.80 -14.29
CA ALA A 74 16.26 10.52 -14.18
C ALA A 74 15.81 10.88 -15.60
N ALA A 75 14.53 10.71 -15.95
CA ALA A 75 14.01 11.08 -17.26
C ALA A 75 14.14 12.59 -17.48
N ILE A 76 15.33 13.05 -17.89
CA ILE A 76 15.60 14.42 -18.30
C ILE A 76 15.01 14.52 -19.71
N MET A 77 13.75 14.93 -19.76
CA MET A 77 13.13 15.47 -20.98
C MET A 77 13.70 16.85 -21.28
#